data_AF-A0A3M1F6A5-F1
#
_entry.id   AF-A0A3M1F6A5-F1
#
_cell.length_a   1.000
_cell.length_b   1.000
_cell.length_c   1.000
_cell.angle_alpha   90.00
_cell.angle_beta   90.00
_cell.angle_gamma   90.00
#
_symmetry.space_group_name_H-M   'P 1'
#
loop_
_entity.id
_entity.type
_entity.pdbx_description
1 polymer ?
#
loop_
_entity_poly.entity_id
_entity_poly.type
_entity_poly.pdbx_seq_one_letter_code
_entity_poly.pdbx_strand_id
1 'polypeptide(L)'
;MKGRVFYGCDPEVFLQDAQGNIVPSCGLIGGHKDRPLKIGNVFLLEDNIMAEFGIEPTASKEEFYKRTVQALDAIREVTGLEPYVKPALKFERQWLKAAGSGAFVFGCSPDYDAYSLQRNPTPNPLSRIRTCGGHIHIGLPDAESLTFEHKA
;
A
#
# COMPACT_ATOMS: atom_id res chain seq x y z
N MET A 1 -10.04 -23.00 -19.24
CA MET A 1 -9.91 -22.61 -17.82
C MET A 1 -10.96 -21.55 -17.49
N LYS A 2 -12.25 -21.84 -17.73
CA LYS A 2 -13.32 -20.87 -17.53
C LYS A 2 -13.64 -20.69 -16.05
N GLY A 3 -13.73 -19.45 -15.57
CA GLY A 3 -14.29 -19.09 -14.26
C GLY A 3 -13.30 -19.07 -13.09
N ARG A 4 -11.99 -19.01 -13.36
CA ARG A 4 -10.99 -18.83 -12.29
C ARG A 4 -10.90 -17.37 -11.89
N VAL A 5 -10.99 -17.07 -10.60
CA VAL A 5 -10.80 -15.73 -10.05
C VAL A 5 -9.45 -15.68 -9.33
N PHE A 6 -8.70 -14.60 -9.54
CA PHE A 6 -7.46 -14.33 -8.83
C PHE A 6 -7.61 -13.16 -7.85
N TYR A 7 -6.91 -13.23 -6.73
CA TYR A 7 -6.95 -12.25 -5.66
C TYR A 7 -5.54 -11.72 -5.39
N GLY A 8 -5.41 -10.41 -5.31
CA GLY A 8 -4.21 -9.72 -4.84
C GLY A 8 -4.59 -8.58 -3.91
N CYS A 9 -3.63 -8.02 -3.20
CA CYS A 9 -3.81 -6.82 -2.41
C CYS A 9 -2.49 -6.07 -2.29
N ASP A 10 -2.60 -4.78 -1.99
CA ASP A 10 -1.50 -3.87 -1.65
C ASP A 10 -1.87 -2.94 -0.47
N PRO A 11 -2.05 -3.47 0.76
CA PRO A 11 -2.41 -2.66 1.91
C PRO A 11 -1.23 -1.87 2.47
N GLU A 12 -1.53 -0.71 3.04
CA GLU A 12 -0.61 0.08 3.85
C GLU A 12 -0.81 -0.26 5.34
N VAL A 13 0.24 -0.15 6.15
CA VAL A 13 0.20 -0.25 7.61
C VAL A 13 1.17 0.74 8.27
N PHE A 14 0.81 1.28 9.44
CA PHE A 14 1.77 1.97 10.29
C PHE A 14 2.68 0.95 10.98
N LEU A 15 3.84 1.40 11.47
CA LEU A 15 4.75 0.57 12.26
C LEU A 15 4.80 1.07 13.70
N GLN A 16 4.87 0.15 14.65
CA GLN A 16 4.90 0.44 16.07
C GLN A 16 6.06 -0.26 16.76
N ASP A 17 6.77 0.44 17.66
CA ASP A 17 7.79 -0.17 18.52
C ASP A 17 7.17 -0.91 19.71
N ALA A 18 8.00 -1.61 20.49
CA ALA A 18 7.55 -2.37 21.66
C ALA A 18 6.97 -1.49 22.79
N GLN A 19 7.24 -0.18 22.77
CA GLN A 19 6.71 0.79 23.73
C GLN A 19 5.38 1.40 23.25
N GLY A 20 4.94 1.06 22.05
CA GLY A 20 3.72 1.56 21.46
C GLY A 20 3.88 2.87 20.68
N ASN A 21 5.09 3.34 20.42
CA ASN A 21 5.31 4.55 19.62
C ASN A 21 5.24 4.22 18.13
N ILE A 22 4.64 5.12 17.35
CA ILE A 22 4.67 5.00 15.90
C ILE A 22 6.07 5.34 15.40
N VAL A 23 6.57 4.50 14.50
CA VAL A 23 7.87 4.66 13.83
C VAL A 23 7.61 4.82 12.32
N PRO A 24 8.19 5.83 11.66
CA PRO A 24 8.02 5.98 10.22
C PRO A 24 8.77 4.87 9.47
N SER A 25 8.16 4.32 8.41
CA SER A 25 8.79 3.32 7.55
C SER A 25 9.98 3.86 6.73
N CYS A 26 10.10 5.19 6.59
CA CYS A 26 11.12 5.87 5.79
C CYS A 26 12.54 5.33 6.05
N GLY A 27 13.16 4.76 5.02
CA GLY A 27 14.51 4.20 5.08
C GLY A 27 14.65 2.89 5.85
N LEU A 28 13.56 2.27 6.32
CA LEU A 28 13.59 1.00 7.04
C LEU A 28 13.43 -0.22 6.12
N ILE A 29 12.74 -0.06 4.99
CA ILE A 29 12.42 -1.16 4.08
C ILE A 29 13.35 -1.13 2.87
N GLY A 30 13.63 0.06 2.34
CA GLY A 30 14.47 0.23 1.15
C GLY A 30 13.79 -0.16 -0.18
N GLY A 31 12.53 -0.59 -0.14
CA GLY A 31 11.67 -0.78 -1.30
C GLY A 31 10.96 0.51 -1.68
N HIS A 32 10.86 0.77 -2.98
CA HIS A 32 10.11 1.91 -3.53
C HIS A 32 9.24 1.46 -4.71
N LYS A 33 8.31 2.31 -5.14
CA LYS A 33 7.31 1.98 -6.17
C LYS A 33 7.87 1.28 -7.42
N ASP A 34 8.95 1.83 -7.99
CA ASP A 34 9.55 1.28 -9.21
C ASP A 34 10.41 0.02 -8.97
N ARG A 35 10.78 -0.25 -7.72
CA ARG A 35 11.63 -1.38 -7.32
C ARG A 35 11.30 -1.80 -5.90
N PRO A 36 10.16 -2.49 -5.69
CA PRO A 36 9.77 -2.97 -4.37
C PRO A 36 10.79 -4.01 -3.89
N LEU A 37 10.95 -4.10 -2.57
CA LEU A 37 11.72 -5.16 -1.94
C LEU A 37 10.92 -6.46 -2.03
N LYS A 38 11.37 -7.40 -2.87
CA LYS A 38 10.71 -8.70 -3.03
C LYS A 38 11.24 -9.70 -2.00
N ILE A 39 10.35 -10.28 -1.19
CA ILE A 39 10.63 -11.36 -0.24
C ILE A 39 9.66 -12.50 -0.51
N GLY A 40 10.13 -13.56 -1.17
CA GLY A 40 9.27 -14.66 -1.60
C GLY A 40 8.14 -14.16 -2.52
N ASN A 41 6.89 -14.34 -2.07
CA ASN A 41 5.68 -13.92 -2.80
C ASN A 41 5.14 -12.54 -2.35
N VAL A 42 5.95 -11.79 -1.60
CA VAL A 42 5.59 -10.50 -1.02
C VAL A 42 6.47 -9.41 -1.63
N PHE A 43 5.90 -8.24 -1.82
CA PHE A 43 6.57 -7.03 -2.26
C PHE A 43 6.41 -5.97 -1.18
N LEU A 44 7.48 -5.38 -0.67
CA LEU A 44 7.42 -4.33 0.35
C LEU A 44 7.92 -3.01 -0.23
N LEU A 45 7.27 -1.91 0.14
CA LEU A 45 7.72 -0.57 -0.21
C LEU A 45 7.34 0.46 0.86
N GLU A 46 8.00 1.61 0.80
CA GLU A 46 7.72 2.76 1.66
C GLU A 46 6.69 3.67 0.99
N ASP A 47 5.56 3.93 1.64
CA ASP A 47 4.60 4.97 1.25
C ASP A 47 4.42 5.96 2.41
N ASN A 48 4.89 7.18 2.22
CA ASN A 48 4.86 8.25 3.21
C ASN A 48 5.58 7.87 4.51
N ILE A 49 4.86 7.50 5.55
CA ILE A 49 5.42 6.99 6.82
C ILE A 49 4.98 5.54 7.10
N MET A 50 4.30 4.90 6.16
CA MET A 50 3.70 3.58 6.27
C MET A 50 4.49 2.56 5.45
N ALA A 51 4.42 1.31 5.87
CA ALA A 51 4.85 0.19 5.05
C ALA A 51 3.69 -0.24 4.16
N GLU A 52 3.88 -0.29 2.86
CA GLU A 52 2.93 -0.91 1.94
C GLU A 52 3.46 -2.30 1.55
N PHE A 53 2.56 -3.28 1.49
CA PHE A 53 2.91 -4.62 1.05
C PHE A 53 1.99 -5.11 -0.05
N GLY A 54 2.55 -5.63 -1.14
CA GLY A 54 1.85 -6.37 -2.17
C GLY A 54 2.03 -7.87 -2.01
N ILE A 55 1.06 -8.66 -2.50
CA ILE A 55 1.19 -10.12 -2.62
C ILE A 55 1.11 -10.57 -4.09
N GLU A 56 1.82 -11.64 -4.45
CA GLU A 56 1.59 -12.30 -5.73
C GLU A 56 0.15 -12.83 -5.81
N PRO A 57 -0.52 -12.76 -6.99
CA PRO A 57 -1.90 -13.19 -7.14
C PRO A 57 -2.15 -14.64 -6.70
N THR A 58 -3.27 -14.87 -6.03
CA THR A 58 -3.68 -16.18 -5.51
C THR A 58 -4.99 -16.63 -6.16
N ALA A 59 -5.20 -17.94 -6.26
CA ALA A 59 -6.42 -18.51 -6.86
C ALA A 59 -7.44 -19.00 -5.80
N SER A 60 -7.17 -18.76 -4.51
CA SER A 60 -8.05 -19.14 -3.41
C SER A 60 -7.95 -18.16 -2.24
N LYS A 61 -9.02 -18.12 -1.45
CA LYS A 61 -9.11 -17.31 -0.24
C LYS A 61 -8.06 -17.72 0.81
N GLU A 62 -7.81 -19.02 0.93
CA GLU A 62 -6.87 -19.59 1.90
C GLU A 62 -5.44 -19.14 1.59
N GLU A 63 -5.05 -19.19 0.32
CA GLU A 63 -3.73 -18.73 -0.11
C GLU A 63 -3.63 -17.19 -0.02
N PHE A 64 -4.70 -16.46 -0.33
CA PHE A 64 -4.76 -15.00 -0.13
C PHE A 64 -4.49 -14.61 1.33
N TYR A 65 -5.18 -15.25 2.27
CA TYR A 65 -4.99 -15.02 3.69
C TYR A 65 -3.56 -15.37 4.12
N LYS A 66 -3.07 -16.56 3.72
CA LYS A 66 -1.72 -17.02 4.06
C LYS A 66 -0.65 -16.03 3.58
N ARG A 67 -0.73 -15.55 2.33
CA ARG A 67 0.24 -14.58 1.80
C ARG A 67 0.14 -13.21 2.46
N THR A 68 -1.07 -12.78 2.82
CA THR A 68 -1.26 -11.55 3.59
C THR A 68 -0.57 -11.64 4.95
N VAL A 69 -0.70 -12.77 5.65
CA VAL A 69 0.01 -13.00 6.92
C VAL A 69 1.53 -13.02 6.70
N GLN A 70 2.01 -13.72 5.67
CA GLN A 70 3.44 -13.72 5.31
C GLN A 70 3.98 -12.32 5.02
N ALA A 71 3.16 -11.42 4.46
CA ALA A 71 3.57 -10.06 4.22
C ALA A 71 3.74 -9.24 5.49
N LEU A 72 2.84 -9.41 6.47
CA LEU A 72 2.97 -8.79 7.79
C LEU A 72 4.21 -9.33 8.53
N ASP A 73 4.49 -10.62 8.40
CA ASP A 73 5.69 -11.23 8.98
C ASP A 73 6.97 -10.73 8.30
N ALA A 74 6.96 -10.59 6.97
CA ALA A 74 8.08 -9.99 6.23
C ALA A 74 8.36 -8.54 6.68
N ILE A 75 7.32 -7.75 6.98
CA ILE A 75 7.49 -6.42 7.56
C ILE A 75 8.20 -6.52 8.92
N ARG A 76 7.75 -7.40 9.81
CA ARG A 76 8.41 -7.61 11.13
C ARG A 76 9.87 -8.01 10.98
N GLU A 77 10.17 -8.92 10.06
CA GLU A 77 11.53 -9.40 9.82
C GLU A 77 12.45 -8.30 9.29
N VAL A 78 11.95 -7.45 8.38
CA VAL A 78 12.73 -6.37 7.78
C VAL A 78 12.94 -5.21 8.74
N THR A 79 11.89 -4.80 9.45
CA THR A 79 11.92 -3.55 10.23
C THR A 79 12.16 -3.78 11.72
N GLY A 80 11.92 -4.99 12.23
CA GLY A 80 11.92 -5.27 13.67
C GLY A 80 10.77 -4.59 14.43
N LEU A 81 9.70 -4.20 13.73
CA LEU A 81 8.57 -3.43 14.27
C LEU A 81 7.25 -4.17 14.03
N GLU A 82 6.24 -3.85 14.84
CA GLU A 82 4.92 -4.45 14.69
C GLU A 82 4.04 -3.65 13.72
N PRO A 83 3.39 -4.31 12.73
CA PRO A 83 2.35 -3.69 11.92
C PRO A 83 1.17 -3.21 12.78
N TYR A 84 0.84 -1.93 12.66
CA TYR A 84 -0.26 -1.28 13.36
C TYR A 84 -1.34 -0.82 12.38
N VAL A 85 -2.44 -1.59 12.34
CA VAL A 85 -3.53 -1.38 11.38
C VAL A 85 -4.51 -0.33 11.90
N LYS A 86 -4.43 0.88 11.35
CA LYS A 86 -5.38 1.97 11.56
C LYS A 86 -5.64 2.69 10.23
N PRO A 87 -6.87 3.12 9.95
CA PRO A 87 -7.21 3.77 8.67
C PRO A 87 -6.61 5.18 8.54
N ALA A 88 -6.29 5.83 9.66
CA ALA A 88 -5.59 7.10 9.67
C ALA A 88 -5.01 7.37 11.05
N LEU A 89 -3.96 8.19 11.09
CA LEU A 89 -3.40 8.76 12.31
C LEU A 89 -3.11 10.25 12.11
N LYS A 90 -3.09 10.99 13.21
CA LYS A 90 -2.77 12.41 13.24
C LYS A 90 -1.45 12.62 13.96
N PHE A 91 -0.55 13.36 13.32
CA PHE A 91 0.82 13.59 13.80
C PHE A 91 1.09 15.07 14.01
N GLU A 92 1.95 15.38 14.96
CA GLU A 92 2.47 16.74 15.09
C GLU A 92 3.45 17.06 13.96
N ARG A 93 3.41 18.31 13.49
CA ARG A 93 4.23 18.75 12.34
C ARG A 93 5.73 18.54 12.57
N GLN A 94 6.19 18.75 13.80
CA GLN A 94 7.59 18.54 14.17
C GLN A 94 8.01 17.07 14.04
N TRP A 95 7.12 16.14 14.37
CA TRP A 95 7.36 14.71 14.23
C TRP A 95 7.48 14.33 12.76
N LEU A 96 6.56 14.83 11.91
CA LEU A 96 6.61 14.59 10.46
C LEU A 96 7.90 15.14 9.82
N LYS A 97 8.36 16.32 10.26
CA LYS A 97 9.64 16.87 9.81
C LYS A 97 10.82 16.01 10.26
N ALA A 98 10.78 15.49 11.48
CA ALA A 98 11.82 14.61 12.02
C ALA A 98 11.85 13.24 11.31
N ALA A 99 10.71 12.76 10.83
CA ALA A 99 10.58 11.54 10.03
C ALA A 99 11.22 11.64 8.63
N GLY A 100 11.70 12.83 8.23
CA GLY A 100 12.41 13.05 6.98
C GLY A 100 11.50 13.39 5.79
N SER A 101 12.10 13.52 4.61
CA SER A 101 11.41 13.94 3.38
C SER A 101 10.37 12.91 2.90
N GLY A 102 10.59 11.62 3.17
CA GLY A 102 9.65 10.54 2.85
C GLY A 102 8.25 10.77 3.44
N ALA A 103 8.15 11.37 4.63
CA ALA A 103 6.88 11.68 5.29
C ALA A 103 5.98 12.71 4.56
N PHE A 104 6.48 13.29 3.46
CA PHE A 104 5.80 14.25 2.60
C PHE A 104 5.68 13.77 1.15
N VAL A 105 6.18 12.57 0.85
CA VAL A 105 6.04 11.91 -0.45
C VAL A 105 4.94 10.87 -0.32
N PHE A 106 3.90 11.00 -1.13
CA PHE A 106 2.84 10.00 -1.23
C PHE A 106 3.18 9.04 -2.38
N GLY A 107 3.08 7.74 -2.15
CA GLY A 107 3.37 6.69 -3.12
C GLY A 107 2.29 6.55 -4.20
N CYS A 108 1.08 7.07 -3.98
CA CYS A 108 0.01 7.04 -4.98
C CYS A 108 0.40 7.75 -6.30
N SER A 109 0.11 7.08 -7.42
CA SER A 109 0.21 7.68 -8.75
C SER A 109 -0.74 8.87 -8.86
N PRO A 110 -0.52 9.79 -9.83
CA PRO A 110 -1.52 10.80 -10.15
C PRO A 110 -2.88 10.17 -10.35
N ASP A 111 -3.83 10.54 -9.49
CA ASP A 111 -5.23 10.18 -9.67
C ASP A 111 -5.84 11.07 -10.76
N TYR A 112 -6.81 10.55 -11.51
CA TYR A 112 -7.50 11.26 -12.58
C TYR A 112 -8.99 11.24 -12.33
N ASP A 113 -9.63 12.39 -12.44
CA ASP A 113 -11.07 12.49 -12.38
C ASP A 113 -11.69 11.83 -13.62
N ALA A 114 -12.58 10.86 -13.41
CA ALA A 114 -13.14 10.04 -14.48
C ALA A 114 -14.09 10.80 -15.43
N TYR A 115 -14.59 11.97 -15.03
CA TYR A 115 -15.53 12.77 -15.85
C TYR A 115 -14.80 13.79 -16.72
N SER A 116 -13.85 14.51 -16.13
CA SER A 116 -13.05 15.54 -16.78
C SER A 116 -11.81 14.98 -17.47
N LEU A 117 -11.39 13.76 -17.10
CA LEU A 117 -10.13 13.12 -17.51
C LEU A 117 -8.91 13.96 -17.12
N GLN A 118 -9.06 14.88 -16.17
CA GLN A 118 -7.99 15.72 -15.67
C GLN A 118 -7.36 15.11 -14.42
N ARG A 119 -6.08 15.40 -14.22
CA ARG A 119 -5.35 14.97 -13.04
C ARG A 119 -5.95 15.64 -11.79
N ASN A 120 -6.31 14.84 -10.80
CA ASN A 120 -6.73 15.31 -9.49
C ASN A 120 -5.57 16.02 -8.76
N PRO A 121 -5.87 17.08 -8.00
CA PRO A 121 -4.85 17.72 -7.17
C PRO A 121 -4.32 16.71 -6.15
N THR A 122 -2.99 16.64 -6.03
CA THR A 122 -2.35 15.77 -5.04
C THR A 122 -2.76 16.21 -3.62
N PRO A 123 -3.00 15.26 -2.69
CA PRO A 123 -3.30 15.58 -1.29
C PRO A 123 -2.27 16.53 -0.69
N ASN A 124 -2.71 17.45 0.20
CA ASN A 124 -1.82 18.41 0.81
C ASN A 124 -0.78 17.72 1.73
N PRO A 125 0.52 17.73 1.38
CA PRO A 125 1.56 17.06 2.16
C PRO A 125 1.75 17.66 3.56
N LEU A 126 1.36 18.93 3.74
CA LEU A 126 1.44 19.65 5.02
C LEU A 126 0.25 19.37 5.96
N SER A 127 -0.70 18.53 5.52
CA SER A 127 -1.71 17.96 6.40
C SER A 127 -1.04 17.25 7.57
N ARG A 128 -1.71 17.24 8.73
CA ARG A 128 -1.26 16.45 9.91
C ARG A 128 -1.80 15.04 9.92
N ILE A 129 -2.71 14.72 9.01
CA ILE A 129 -3.32 13.40 8.91
C ILE A 129 -2.52 12.60 7.90
N ARG A 130 -2.26 11.34 8.24
CA ARG A 130 -1.79 10.31 7.30
C ARG A 130 -2.86 9.24 7.25
N THR A 131 -3.42 9.06 6.07
CA THR A 131 -4.42 8.04 5.78
C THR A 131 -3.69 6.77 5.35
N CYS A 132 -4.25 5.64 5.74
CA CYS A 132 -3.73 4.32 5.48
C CYS A 132 -4.83 3.55 4.76
N GLY A 133 -4.56 3.22 3.50
CA GLY A 133 -5.48 2.53 2.61
C GLY A 133 -5.12 1.07 2.41
N GLY A 134 -5.85 0.45 1.50
CA GLY A 134 -5.47 -0.83 0.92
C GLY A 134 -6.42 -1.20 -0.20
N HIS A 135 -5.86 -1.77 -1.26
CA HIS A 135 -6.66 -2.22 -2.40
C HIS A 135 -6.76 -3.73 -2.41
N ILE A 136 -7.89 -4.21 -2.95
CA ILE A 136 -8.10 -5.61 -3.28
C ILE A 136 -8.16 -5.67 -4.80
N HIS A 137 -7.25 -6.44 -5.37
CA HIS A 137 -7.14 -6.67 -6.80
C HIS A 137 -7.87 -7.97 -7.15
N ILE A 138 -8.84 -7.89 -8.07
CA ILE A 138 -9.61 -9.06 -8.54
C ILE A 138 -9.28 -9.29 -10.01
N GLY A 139 -8.60 -10.40 -10.29
CA GLY A 139 -8.24 -10.82 -11.65
C GLY A 139 -9.26 -11.79 -12.24
N LEU A 140 -9.76 -11.48 -13.43
CA LEU A 140 -10.68 -12.32 -14.22
C LEU A 140 -10.03 -12.65 -15.58
N PRO A 141 -9.38 -13.81 -15.74
CA PRO A 141 -8.65 -14.17 -16.96
C PRO A 141 -9.55 -14.30 -18.19
N ASP A 142 -10.83 -14.66 -17.98
CA ASP A 142 -11.82 -14.84 -19.05
C ASP A 142 -12.75 -13.64 -19.19
N ALA A 143 -12.49 -12.51 -18.50
CA ALA A 143 -13.21 -11.29 -18.82
C ALA A 143 -12.76 -10.86 -20.23
N GLU A 144 -13.67 -10.97 -21.20
CA GLU A 144 -13.48 -10.33 -22.50
C GLU A 144 -13.05 -8.88 -22.25
N SER A 145 -12.09 -8.38 -23.03
CA SER A 145 -11.65 -6.99 -22.97
C SER A 145 -12.88 -6.10 -22.88
N LEU A 146 -13.03 -5.36 -21.78
CA LEU A 146 -14.15 -4.44 -21.60
C LEU A 146 -14.14 -3.46 -22.77
N THR A 147 -14.98 -3.70 -23.77
CA THR A 147 -15.19 -2.76 -24.86
C THR A 147 -16.13 -1.70 -24.32
N PHE A 148 -15.58 -0.54 -23.97
CA PHE A 148 -16.38 0.64 -23.71
C PHE A 148 -16.95 1.11 -25.05
N GLU A 149 -18.17 0.67 -25.38
CA GLU A 149 -18.92 1.32 -26.44
C GLU A 149 -19.27 2.74 -25.97
N HIS A 150 -18.58 3.73 -26.53
CA HIS A 150 -18.97 5.13 -26.38
C HIS A 150 -20.35 5.28 -27.03
N LYS A 151 -21.42 5.30 -26.22
CA LYS A 151 -22.72 5.78 -26.69
C LYS A 151 -22.60 7.30 -26.86
N ALA A 152 -22.44 7.71 -28.12
CA ALA A 152 -22.55 9.09 -28.57
C ALA A 152 -23.96 9.66 -28.31
#